data_AF-T1CDF5-F1
#
_entry.id   AF-T1CDF5-F1
#
_cell.length_a   1.000
_cell.length_b   1.000
_cell.length_c   1.000
_cell.angle_alpha   90.00
_cell.angle_beta   90.00
_cell.angle_gamma   90.00
#
_symmetry.space_group_name_H-M   'P 1'
#
loop_
_entity.id
_entity.type
_entity.pdbx_description
1 polymer ?
#
loop_
_entity_poly.entity_id
_entity_poly.type
_entity_poly.pdbx_seq_one_letter_code
_entity_poly.pdbx_strand_id
1 'polypeptide(L)'
;MRPWLLGTAVLGTGLAAGSAQAAAHAARLSGYNQIYRPQVHFSARRHWMNDPNGLVYYDGWYQMFFQYNPYGRRWGNMSWGHARSRDLLHWQQLPVAIPESRRFMIFSGSAVVDWHDTSGFGVHGRPPLVAIYTAQPRAHRGPQTENLAYTHRSAGGSGKNYSGNPVLNIGLRNFRDPKVLW
;
A
#
# COMPACT_ATOMS: atom_id res chain seq x y z
N MET A 1 17.95 56.94 41.45
CA MET A 1 19.37 56.74 41.08
C MET A 1 19.76 55.29 41.40
N ARG A 2 20.05 54.49 40.37
CA ARG A 2 20.70 53.14 40.33
C ARG A 2 20.04 51.96 41.11
N PRO A 3 20.30 50.67 40.75
CA PRO A 3 21.04 50.12 39.60
C PRO A 3 20.33 49.00 38.82
N TRP A 4 20.98 48.64 37.71
CA TRP A 4 20.74 47.54 36.78
C TRP A 4 21.03 46.16 37.40
N LEU A 5 20.30 45.12 36.97
CA LEU A 5 20.69 43.72 37.12
C LEU A 5 20.70 43.03 35.76
N LEU A 6 21.89 42.57 35.37
CA LEU A 6 22.17 41.70 34.24
C LEU A 6 21.60 40.29 34.53
N GLY A 7 20.68 39.83 33.70
CA GLY A 7 20.24 38.44 33.67
C GLY A 7 21.05 37.64 32.65
N THR A 8 21.91 36.75 33.14
CA THR A 8 22.64 35.75 32.36
C THR A 8 21.67 34.77 31.69
N ALA A 9 21.77 34.63 30.37
CA ALA A 9 21.11 33.58 29.61
C ALA A 9 21.80 32.23 29.84
N VAL A 10 21.05 31.25 30.34
CA VAL A 10 21.46 29.83 30.31
C VAL A 10 20.87 29.22 29.04
N LEU A 11 21.70 29.01 28.02
CA LEU A 11 21.36 28.19 26.85
C LEU A 11 21.35 26.72 27.28
N GLY A 12 20.16 26.19 27.57
CA GLY A 12 19.95 24.77 27.83
C GLY A 12 20.08 23.96 26.53
N THR A 13 21.17 23.20 26.40
CA THR A 13 21.44 22.25 25.30
C THR A 13 20.68 20.91 25.44
N GLY A 14 19.46 20.92 25.96
CA GLY A 14 18.73 19.70 26.36
C GLY A 14 17.85 19.03 25.31
N LEU A 15 17.65 19.62 24.12
CA LEU A 15 16.54 19.23 23.22
C LEU A 15 16.84 18.06 22.27
N ALA A 16 18.09 17.59 22.14
CA ALA A 16 18.45 16.55 21.16
C ALA A 16 18.27 15.10 21.66
N ALA A 17 18.40 14.84 22.97
CA ALA A 17 18.37 13.48 23.50
C ALA A 17 16.95 12.88 23.57
N GLY A 18 15.92 13.71 23.80
CA GLY A 18 14.53 13.26 23.91
C GLY A 18 13.91 12.77 22.60
N SER A 19 14.34 13.31 21.46
CA SER A 19 13.78 12.96 20.15
C SER A 19 14.25 11.58 19.65
N ALA A 20 15.53 11.24 19.85
CA ALA A 20 16.08 9.94 19.48
C ALA A 20 15.49 8.80 20.32
N GLN A 21 15.29 9.03 21.62
CA GLN A 21 14.67 8.05 22.52
C GLN A 21 13.18 7.86 22.23
N ALA A 22 12.45 8.92 21.89
CA ALA A 22 11.07 8.85 21.43
C ALA A 22 10.93 8.11 20.09
N ALA A 23 11.83 8.36 19.13
CA ALA A 23 11.86 7.65 17.85
C ALA A 23 12.19 6.16 18.02
N ALA A 24 13.17 5.83 18.86
CA ALA A 24 13.51 4.45 19.19
C ALA A 24 12.36 3.73 19.92
N HIS A 25 11.65 4.43 20.79
CA HIS A 25 10.47 3.90 21.48
C HIS A 25 9.30 3.68 20.49
N ALA A 26 9.02 4.64 19.60
CA ALA A 26 8.02 4.50 18.55
C ALA A 26 8.35 3.37 17.56
N ALA A 27 9.63 3.20 17.18
CA ALA A 27 10.09 2.09 16.34
C ALA A 27 9.98 0.72 17.05
N ARG A 28 10.15 0.70 18.38
CA ARG A 28 9.94 -0.51 19.19
C ARG A 28 8.45 -0.86 19.30
N LEU A 29 7.57 0.13 19.44
CA LEU A 29 6.12 -0.04 19.46
C LEU A 29 5.53 -0.39 18.08
N SER A 30 6.14 0.08 16.99
CA SER A 30 5.67 -0.19 15.62
C SER A 30 5.82 -1.65 15.21
N GLY A 31 6.68 -2.40 15.91
CA GLY A 31 7.02 -3.77 15.58
C GLY A 31 7.97 -3.85 14.38
N TYR A 32 8.84 -2.86 14.20
CA TYR A 32 9.91 -2.84 13.19
C TYR A 32 11.33 -2.90 13.77
N ASN A 33 11.48 -2.99 15.10
CA ASN A 33 12.78 -3.23 15.73
C ASN A 33 13.01 -4.74 15.94
N GLN A 34 13.29 -5.47 14.88
CA GLN A 34 13.69 -6.89 14.94
C GLN A 34 15.03 -7.13 14.24
N ILE A 35 15.72 -8.17 14.70
CA ILE A 35 16.89 -8.73 14.00
C ILE A 35 16.42 -9.12 12.58
N TYR A 36 17.08 -8.57 11.57
CA TYR A 36 16.75 -8.67 10.14
C TYR A 36 15.58 -7.82 9.60
N ARG A 37 14.91 -7.01 10.43
CA ARG A 37 13.93 -6.05 9.89
C ARG A 37 14.68 -4.90 9.19
N PRO A 38 14.51 -4.70 7.87
CA PRO A 38 15.14 -3.56 7.22
C PRO A 38 14.53 -2.26 7.74
N GLN A 39 15.38 -1.28 8.03
CA GLN A 39 14.94 0.03 8.57
C GLN A 39 14.66 1.06 7.47
N VAL A 40 15.21 0.86 6.26
CA VAL A 40 15.07 1.77 5.11
C VAL A 40 14.50 1.09 3.86
N HIS A 41 14.03 -0.16 3.99
CA HIS A 41 13.25 -0.83 2.95
C HIS A 41 11.87 -1.17 3.51
N PHE A 42 10.85 -1.05 2.68
CA PHE A 42 9.52 -1.47 3.09
C PHE A 42 9.46 -2.98 3.35
N SER A 43 8.84 -3.35 4.45
CA SER A 43 8.34 -4.71 4.67
C SER A 43 6.99 -4.61 5.38
N ALA A 44 6.08 -5.54 5.09
CA ALA A 44 4.81 -5.60 5.82
C ALA A 44 5.07 -5.87 7.32
N ARG A 45 4.26 -5.27 8.20
CA ARG A 45 4.35 -5.43 9.66
C ARG A 45 4.43 -6.90 10.08
N ARG A 46 3.71 -7.77 9.40
CA ARG A 46 3.67 -9.22 9.63
C ARG A 46 3.46 -9.96 8.31
N HIS A 47 3.73 -11.26 8.32
CA HIS A 47 3.36 -12.23 7.27
C HIS A 47 4.15 -12.14 5.96
N TRP A 48 3.73 -12.94 4.98
CA TRP A 48 4.38 -13.07 3.67
C TRP A 48 4.00 -11.93 2.74
N MET A 49 5.01 -11.40 2.04
CA MET A 49 4.83 -10.51 0.89
C MET A 49 5.77 -10.89 -0.25
N ASN A 50 5.39 -10.57 -1.48
CA ASN A 50 6.24 -10.66 -2.66
C ASN A 50 6.07 -9.42 -3.56
N ASP A 51 5.70 -9.60 -4.81
CA ASP A 51 5.76 -8.59 -5.87
C ASP A 51 5.12 -7.25 -5.45
N PRO A 52 5.75 -6.11 -5.79
CA PRO A 52 5.09 -4.82 -5.72
C PRO A 52 3.99 -4.73 -6.79
N ASN A 53 2.87 -4.10 -6.45
CA ASN A 53 1.72 -3.95 -7.32
C ASN A 53 1.23 -2.50 -7.30
N GLY A 54 0.49 -2.11 -8.35
CA GLY A 54 -0.27 -0.87 -8.37
C GLY A 54 0.53 0.39 -8.02
N LEU A 55 1.82 0.45 -8.36
CA LEU A 55 2.68 1.59 -8.04
C LEU A 55 2.18 2.83 -8.78
N VAL A 56 1.64 3.80 -8.03
CA VAL A 56 1.05 5.01 -8.61
C VAL A 56 1.17 6.19 -7.65
N TYR A 57 1.39 7.39 -8.19
CA TYR A 57 1.33 8.62 -7.42
C TYR A 57 -0.06 9.24 -7.55
N TYR A 58 -0.75 9.44 -6.43
CA TYR A 58 -2.11 9.97 -6.40
C TYR A 58 -2.33 10.82 -5.15
N ASP A 59 -2.88 12.02 -5.32
CA ASP A 59 -3.30 12.91 -4.23
C ASP A 59 -2.16 13.23 -3.23
N GLY A 60 -0.95 13.48 -3.74
CA GLY A 60 0.21 13.79 -2.91
C GLY A 60 0.90 12.58 -2.28
N TRP A 61 0.53 11.36 -2.66
CA TRP A 61 1.05 10.12 -2.08
C TRP A 61 1.53 9.16 -3.16
N TYR A 62 2.73 8.61 -2.97
CA TYR A 62 3.14 7.37 -3.59
C TYR A 62 2.36 6.22 -2.95
N GLN A 63 1.56 5.54 -3.75
CA GLN A 63 0.82 4.35 -3.38
C GLN A 63 1.65 3.13 -3.80
N MET A 64 1.85 2.21 -2.86
CA MET A 64 2.43 0.90 -3.13
C MET A 64 1.47 -0.17 -2.63
N PHE A 65 0.96 -0.95 -3.57
CA PHE A 65 0.32 -2.21 -3.27
C PHE A 65 1.37 -3.33 -3.37
N PHE A 66 1.06 -4.50 -2.83
CA PHE A 66 1.97 -5.63 -2.87
C PHE A 66 1.21 -6.93 -2.65
N GLN A 67 1.69 -8.00 -3.28
CA GLN A 67 1.19 -9.34 -3.00
C GLN A 67 1.41 -9.67 -1.52
N TYR A 68 0.34 -10.09 -0.85
CA TYR A 68 0.31 -10.25 0.60
C TYR A 68 -0.51 -11.46 1.04
N ASN A 69 0.01 -12.24 2.00
CA ASN A 69 -0.78 -13.23 2.74
C ASN A 69 -1.19 -12.61 4.09
N PRO A 70 -2.44 -12.15 4.28
CA PRO A 70 -2.85 -11.56 5.55
C PRO A 70 -2.96 -12.56 6.71
N TYR A 71 -2.77 -13.86 6.47
CA TYR A 71 -2.98 -14.92 7.46
C TYR A 71 -1.75 -15.77 7.77
N GLY A 72 -0.61 -15.57 7.10
CA GLY A 72 0.51 -16.49 7.27
C GLY A 72 1.86 -16.04 6.71
N ARG A 73 2.92 -16.63 7.25
CA ARG A 73 4.33 -16.33 6.90
C ARG A 73 4.82 -17.05 5.64
N ARG A 74 3.93 -17.72 4.90
CA ARG A 74 4.23 -18.43 3.66
C ARG A 74 3.30 -17.93 2.56
N TRP A 75 3.65 -18.23 1.31
CA TRP A 75 2.78 -17.96 0.18
C TRP A 75 1.41 -18.65 0.32
N GLY A 76 0.33 -17.95 -0.05
CA GLY A 76 -1.07 -18.40 0.04
C GLY A 76 -2.03 -17.26 0.42
N ASN A 77 -3.34 -17.41 0.15
CA ASN A 77 -4.36 -16.37 0.41
C ASN A 77 -3.99 -14.99 -0.19
N MET A 78 -3.41 -14.98 -1.39
CA MET A 78 -2.87 -13.75 -1.98
C MET A 78 -3.94 -12.68 -2.11
N SER A 79 -3.63 -11.54 -1.49
CA SER A 79 -4.38 -10.30 -1.46
C SER A 79 -3.43 -9.16 -1.84
N TRP A 80 -3.95 -8.00 -2.21
CA TRP A 80 -3.12 -6.80 -2.29
C TRP A 80 -3.09 -6.09 -0.93
N GLY A 81 -1.92 -6.16 -0.27
CA GLY A 81 -1.59 -5.24 0.81
C GLY A 81 -1.40 -3.81 0.28
N HIS A 82 -1.36 -2.83 1.18
CA HIS A 82 -1.29 -1.43 0.82
C HIS A 82 -0.39 -0.65 1.77
N ALA A 83 0.46 0.20 1.22
CA ALA A 83 1.20 1.22 1.94
C ALA A 83 1.28 2.49 1.11
N ARG A 84 1.52 3.62 1.77
CA ARG A 84 1.75 4.90 1.11
C ARG A 84 2.89 5.68 1.73
N SER A 85 3.51 6.55 0.94
CA SER A 85 4.59 7.44 1.37
C SER A 85 4.52 8.76 0.61
N ARG A 86 5.09 9.83 1.17
CA ARG A 86 5.30 11.11 0.47
C ARG A 86 6.68 11.23 -0.16
N ASP A 87 7.62 10.35 0.21
CA ASP A 87 9.04 10.48 -0.11
C ASP A 87 9.70 9.15 -0.51
N LEU A 88 8.92 8.09 -0.70
CA LEU A 88 9.36 6.72 -1.01
C LEU A 88 10.24 6.05 0.07
N LEU A 89 10.42 6.69 1.23
CA LEU A 89 11.26 6.19 2.33
C LEU A 89 10.44 5.91 3.59
N HIS A 90 9.59 6.86 4.00
CA HIS A 90 8.76 6.75 5.20
C HIS A 90 7.38 6.23 4.84
N TRP A 91 7.18 4.93 5.02
CA TRP A 91 5.97 4.22 4.62
C TRP A 91 4.96 4.07 5.76
N GLN A 92 3.71 4.44 5.49
CA GLN A 92 2.55 4.09 6.31
C GLN A 92 1.87 2.86 5.71
N GLN A 93 1.92 1.71 6.40
CA GLN A 93 1.12 0.55 6.01
C GLN A 93 -0.37 0.79 6.33
N LEU A 94 -1.24 0.47 5.38
CA LEU A 94 -2.68 0.63 5.42
C LEU A 94 -3.38 -0.75 5.47
N PRO A 95 -4.70 -0.81 5.70
CA PRO A 95 -5.47 -2.05 5.58
C PRO A 95 -5.31 -2.70 4.19
N VAL A 96 -5.57 -4.00 4.10
CA VAL A 96 -5.59 -4.74 2.83
C VAL A 96 -6.54 -4.06 1.85
N ALA A 97 -6.05 -3.75 0.65
CA ALA A 97 -6.79 -3.00 -0.36
C ALA A 97 -7.71 -3.90 -1.20
N ILE A 98 -7.20 -5.06 -1.64
CA ILE A 98 -8.00 -6.03 -2.40
C ILE A 98 -7.84 -7.39 -1.71
N PRO A 99 -8.80 -7.80 -0.87
CA PRO A 99 -8.74 -9.09 -0.20
C PRO A 99 -8.96 -10.23 -1.20
N GLU A 100 -8.34 -11.37 -0.91
CA GLU A 100 -8.76 -12.64 -1.52
C GLU A 100 -10.24 -12.93 -1.25
N SER A 101 -10.80 -13.80 -2.08
CA SER A 101 -12.14 -14.33 -1.90
C SER A 101 -12.12 -15.85 -1.79
N ARG A 102 -13.26 -16.41 -1.34
CA ARG A 102 -13.48 -17.86 -1.32
C ARG A 102 -13.15 -18.57 -2.64
N ARG A 103 -13.26 -17.87 -3.78
CA ARG A 103 -13.03 -18.44 -5.12
C ARG A 103 -11.66 -18.09 -5.70
N PHE A 104 -11.15 -16.89 -5.41
CA PHE A 104 -9.99 -16.33 -6.09
C PHE A 104 -8.95 -15.77 -5.12
N MET A 105 -7.68 -16.05 -5.41
CA MET A 105 -6.55 -15.25 -4.99
C MET A 105 -6.39 -14.06 -5.92
N ILE A 106 -5.91 -12.95 -5.36
CA ILE A 106 -5.61 -11.71 -6.08
C ILE A 106 -4.11 -11.72 -6.36
N PHE A 107 -3.76 -11.87 -7.64
CA PHE A 107 -2.39 -11.90 -8.13
C PHE A 107 -1.95 -10.51 -8.58
N SER A 108 -0.69 -10.41 -9.00
CA SER A 108 -0.04 -9.16 -9.32
C SER A 108 -0.74 -8.38 -10.44
N GLY A 109 -0.35 -7.12 -10.56
CA GLY A 109 -0.91 -6.20 -11.54
C GLY A 109 -0.50 -4.75 -11.28
N SER A 110 -1.23 -3.85 -11.92
CA SER A 110 -0.91 -2.42 -11.96
C SER A 110 -2.12 -1.56 -11.57
N ALA A 111 -1.90 -0.26 -11.42
CA ALA A 111 -2.94 0.70 -11.11
C ALA A 111 -2.66 2.01 -11.84
N VAL A 112 -3.74 2.70 -12.22
CA VAL A 112 -3.72 3.99 -12.90
C VAL A 112 -4.70 4.93 -12.21
N VAL A 113 -4.44 6.24 -12.28
CA VAL A 113 -5.45 7.24 -11.96
C VAL A 113 -6.15 7.60 -13.27
N ASP A 114 -7.44 7.32 -13.34
CA ASP A 114 -8.25 7.61 -14.52
C ASP A 114 -8.75 9.06 -14.44
N TRP A 115 -7.87 10.00 -14.77
CA TRP A 115 -8.12 11.44 -14.66
C TRP A 115 -9.30 11.93 -15.48
N HIS A 116 -9.63 11.23 -16.56
CA HIS A 116 -10.68 11.60 -17.51
C HIS A 116 -11.97 10.80 -17.32
N ASP A 117 -12.05 10.01 -16.24
CA ASP A 117 -13.19 9.13 -15.96
C ASP A 117 -13.61 8.26 -17.15
N THR A 118 -12.63 7.76 -17.90
CA THR A 118 -12.84 6.89 -19.07
C THR A 118 -13.51 5.57 -18.70
N SER A 119 -13.33 5.12 -17.45
CA SER A 119 -13.99 3.96 -16.88
C SER A 119 -15.44 4.22 -16.43
N GLY A 120 -15.82 5.48 -16.24
CA GLY A 120 -17.11 5.87 -15.64
C GLY A 120 -17.23 5.51 -14.15
N PHE A 121 -16.12 5.20 -13.46
CA PHE A 121 -16.14 4.90 -12.03
C PHE A 121 -16.08 6.17 -11.16
N GLY A 122 -15.73 7.32 -11.72
CA GLY A 122 -15.61 8.59 -11.02
C GLY A 122 -16.88 8.99 -10.28
N VAL A 123 -16.70 9.75 -9.20
CA VAL A 123 -17.81 10.19 -8.34
C VAL A 123 -17.61 11.66 -7.98
N HIS A 124 -18.62 12.48 -8.25
CA HIS A 124 -18.61 13.92 -7.96
C HIS A 124 -17.35 14.64 -8.49
N GLY A 125 -16.94 14.32 -9.72
CA GLY A 125 -15.75 14.91 -10.35
C GLY A 125 -14.41 14.44 -9.78
N ARG A 126 -14.40 13.45 -8.87
CA ARG A 126 -13.17 12.85 -8.36
C ARG A 126 -12.77 11.66 -9.23
N PRO A 127 -11.54 11.64 -9.78
CA PRO A 127 -11.08 10.53 -10.60
C PRO A 127 -10.93 9.26 -9.74
N PRO A 128 -11.23 8.08 -10.30
CA PRO A 128 -10.96 6.82 -9.64
C PRO A 128 -9.49 6.43 -9.80
N LEU A 129 -8.92 5.84 -8.75
CA LEU A 129 -7.76 4.98 -8.88
C LEU A 129 -8.27 3.59 -9.25
N VAL A 130 -7.87 3.10 -10.42
CA VAL A 130 -8.30 1.81 -10.98
C VAL A 130 -7.14 0.83 -10.89
N ALA A 131 -7.34 -0.26 -10.17
CA ALA A 131 -6.44 -1.40 -10.11
C ALA A 131 -6.84 -2.43 -11.16
N ILE A 132 -5.85 -2.94 -11.90
CA ILE A 132 -5.98 -4.01 -12.88
C ILE A 132 -5.12 -5.16 -12.36
N TYR A 133 -5.73 -6.31 -12.11
CA TYR A 133 -5.08 -7.42 -11.42
C TYR A 133 -5.54 -8.76 -11.98
N THR A 134 -4.71 -9.77 -11.78
CA THR A 134 -5.06 -11.15 -12.15
C THR A 134 -5.86 -11.82 -11.03
N ALA A 135 -7.02 -12.38 -11.35
CA ALA A 135 -7.72 -13.30 -10.45
C ALA A 135 -7.27 -14.75 -10.73
N GLN A 136 -6.67 -15.38 -9.71
CA GLN A 136 -6.23 -16.76 -9.73
C GLN A 136 -7.24 -17.67 -9.02
N PRO A 137 -7.85 -18.66 -9.68
CA PRO A 137 -8.68 -19.65 -9.01
C PRO A 137 -7.89 -20.39 -7.91
N ARG A 138 -8.45 -20.49 -6.70
CA ARG A 138 -7.74 -21.08 -5.53
C ARG A 138 -7.31 -22.52 -5.74
N ALA A 139 -8.11 -23.30 -6.46
CA ALA A 139 -7.78 -24.70 -6.77
C ALA A 139 -6.62 -24.84 -7.76
N HIS A 140 -6.13 -23.73 -8.35
CA HIS A 140 -5.22 -23.73 -9.50
C HIS A 140 -5.74 -24.54 -10.70
N ARG A 141 -7.07 -24.70 -10.74
CA ARG A 141 -7.87 -25.35 -11.79
C ARG A 141 -8.75 -24.28 -12.41
N GLY A 142 -8.52 -23.97 -13.67
CA GLY A 142 -9.18 -22.89 -14.39
C GLY A 142 -8.20 -21.80 -14.87
N PRO A 143 -8.67 -20.92 -15.77
CA PRO A 143 -7.86 -19.85 -16.34
C PRO A 143 -7.54 -18.78 -15.31
N GLN A 144 -6.40 -18.12 -15.50
CA GLN A 144 -6.13 -16.81 -14.92
C GLN A 144 -6.86 -15.76 -15.76
N THR A 145 -7.42 -14.74 -15.11
CA THR A 145 -8.25 -13.71 -15.77
C THR A 145 -7.88 -12.33 -15.26
N GLU A 146 -8.00 -11.29 -16.09
CA GLU A 146 -7.73 -9.92 -15.67
C GLU A 146 -9.01 -9.22 -15.24
N ASN A 147 -8.92 -8.54 -14.10
CA ASN A 147 -10.05 -8.00 -13.34
C ASN A 147 -9.75 -6.56 -12.93
N LEU A 148 -10.81 -5.80 -12.68
CA LEU A 148 -10.74 -4.42 -12.21
C LEU A 148 -11.27 -4.27 -10.78
N ALA A 149 -10.62 -3.40 -10.01
CA ALA A 149 -11.18 -2.81 -8.80
C ALA A 149 -10.89 -1.31 -8.80
N TYR A 150 -11.69 -0.52 -8.08
CA TYR A 150 -11.48 0.93 -8.01
C TYR A 150 -11.72 1.50 -6.62
N THR A 151 -11.12 2.66 -6.38
CA THR A 151 -11.33 3.47 -5.17
C THR A 151 -11.20 4.96 -5.50
N HIS A 152 -11.87 5.79 -4.71
CA HIS A 152 -11.73 7.26 -4.76
C HIS A 152 -10.84 7.80 -3.64
N ARG A 153 -10.24 6.91 -2.84
CA ARG A 153 -9.50 7.25 -1.63
C ARG A 153 -8.02 6.99 -1.83
N SER A 154 -7.22 7.99 -1.50
CA SER A 154 -5.77 7.88 -1.33
C SER A 154 -5.36 7.31 0.05
N ALA A 155 -6.33 7.19 0.95
CA ALA A 155 -6.15 6.83 2.35
C ALA A 155 -6.90 5.52 2.70
N GLY A 156 -6.37 4.39 2.25
CA GLY A 156 -6.82 3.04 2.64
C GLY A 156 -8.30 2.74 2.40
N GLY A 157 -8.73 1.57 2.91
CA GLY A 157 -10.04 1.00 2.67
C GLY A 157 -10.05 0.04 1.47
N SER A 158 -10.92 -0.96 1.49
CA SER A 158 -10.99 -1.94 0.41
C SER A 158 -11.55 -1.29 -0.86
N GLY A 159 -10.89 -1.53 -1.98
CA GLY A 159 -11.39 -1.16 -3.30
C GLY A 159 -12.70 -1.91 -3.61
N LYS A 160 -13.54 -1.30 -4.43
CA LYS A 160 -14.74 -1.96 -4.94
C LYS A 160 -14.38 -2.76 -6.18
N ASN A 161 -14.65 -4.06 -6.15
CA ASN A 161 -14.52 -4.91 -7.34
C ASN A 161 -15.54 -4.47 -8.40
N TYR A 162 -15.10 -4.41 -9.66
CA TYR A 162 -15.99 -4.14 -10.78
C TYR A 162 -16.93 -5.32 -11.03
N SER A 163 -18.23 -5.05 -11.19
CA SER A 163 -19.25 -6.08 -11.38
C SER A 163 -19.14 -6.80 -12.72
N GLY A 164 -18.54 -6.17 -13.73
CA GLY A 164 -18.31 -6.75 -15.05
C GLY A 164 -17.05 -7.62 -15.15
N ASN A 165 -16.44 -7.97 -14.02
CA ASN A 165 -15.27 -8.83 -13.99
C ASN A 165 -15.58 -10.30 -14.38
N PRO A 166 -14.63 -11.00 -15.04
CA PRO A 166 -13.35 -10.50 -15.53
C PRO A 166 -13.50 -9.65 -16.80
N VAL A 167 -12.60 -8.69 -17.01
CA VAL A 167 -12.59 -7.84 -18.22
C VAL A 167 -11.76 -8.44 -19.36
N LEU A 168 -10.87 -9.40 -19.06
CA LEU A 168 -10.12 -10.14 -20.07
C LEU A 168 -9.90 -11.59 -19.62
N ASN A 169 -10.26 -12.52 -20.50
CA ASN A 169 -10.09 -13.95 -20.28
C ASN A 169 -9.78 -14.64 -21.62
N ILE A 170 -8.56 -15.18 -21.75
CA ILE A 170 -8.12 -15.91 -22.95
C ILE A 170 -8.10 -17.43 -22.75
N GLY A 171 -8.65 -17.93 -21.63
CA GLY A 171 -8.75 -19.36 -21.35
C GLY A 171 -7.46 -20.05 -20.90
N LEU A 172 -6.36 -19.30 -20.69
CA LEU A 172 -5.06 -19.86 -20.30
C LEU A 172 -4.84 -19.86 -18.78
N ARG A 173 -4.13 -20.88 -18.30
CA ARG A 173 -3.76 -21.03 -16.89
C ARG A 173 -2.56 -20.18 -16.47
N ASN A 174 -1.80 -19.68 -17.46
CA ASN A 174 -0.63 -18.83 -17.29
C ASN A 174 -0.81 -17.58 -18.14
N PHE A 175 -1.59 -16.64 -17.64
CA PHE A 175 -1.93 -15.38 -18.28
C PHE A 175 -2.21 -14.38 -17.16
N ARG A 176 -1.25 -13.50 -16.88
CA ARG A 176 -1.26 -12.73 -15.64
C ARG A 176 -0.37 -11.50 -15.70
N ASP A 177 -0.39 -10.77 -14.60
CA ASP A 177 0.49 -9.66 -14.24
C ASP A 177 0.34 -8.46 -15.19
N PRO A 178 -0.90 -7.93 -15.35
CA PRO A 178 -1.21 -6.91 -16.34
C PRO A 178 -0.52 -5.58 -16.02
N LYS A 179 0.17 -5.02 -17.02
CA LYS A 179 0.71 -3.66 -17.00
C LYS A 179 -0.17 -2.75 -17.84
N VAL A 180 -0.84 -1.81 -17.18
CA VAL A 180 -1.63 -0.75 -17.80
C VAL A 180 -0.99 0.59 -17.48
N LEU A 181 -0.93 1.46 -18.49
CA LEU A 181 -0.50 2.85 -18.41
C LEU A 181 -1.34 3.68 -19.39
N TRP A 182 -1.38 4.99 -19.17
CA TRP A 182 -1.95 5.96 -20.10
C TRP A 182 -0.85 6.52 -21.00
#